data_AF-A0A7W0THB9-F1
#
_entry.id   AF-A0A7W0THB9-F1
#
_cell.length_a   1.000
_cell.length_b   1.000
_cell.length_c   1.000
_cell.angle_alpha   90.00
_cell.angle_beta   90.00
_cell.angle_gamma   90.00
#
_symmetry.space_group_name_H-M   'P 1'
#
loop_
_entity.id
_entity.type
_entity.pdbx_description
1 polymer ?
#
loop_
_entity_poly.entity_id
_entity_poly.type
_entity_poly.pdbx_seq_one_letter_code
_entity_poly.pdbx_strand_id
1 'polypeptide(L)'
;MAFQPDDLLSEAALQAAVAALAERNQHHLADMNEVERSDAVGHWRELAMTVLTAARTAAAGPDVGGSETGGRAAIVLEDAGGDEITVHASFYPQLEDLGGGEVAATPAQATALELLEQLAGEDESDPED
;
A
#
# COMPACT_ATOMS: atom_id res chain seq x y z
N MET A 1 -2.48 26.68 14.16
CA MET A 1 -2.16 25.94 12.92
C MET A 1 -3.17 24.81 12.86
N ALA A 2 -3.91 24.66 11.75
CA ALA A 2 -4.90 23.58 11.62
C ALA A 2 -4.18 22.31 11.15
N PHE A 3 -4.60 21.15 11.67
CA PHE A 3 -4.09 19.85 11.25
C PHE A 3 -4.51 19.58 9.80
N GLN A 4 -3.54 19.30 8.93
CA GLN A 4 -3.76 18.96 7.52
C GLN A 4 -3.58 17.45 7.30
N PRO A 5 -4.18 16.86 6.26
CA PRO A 5 -4.02 15.44 5.95
C PRO A 5 -2.57 14.98 5.83
N ASP A 6 -1.68 15.84 5.32
CA ASP A 6 -0.24 15.54 5.23
C ASP A 6 0.45 15.40 6.59
N ASP A 7 -0.09 16.04 7.64
CA ASP A 7 0.46 15.93 9.00
C ASP A 7 0.36 14.50 9.56
N LEU A 8 -0.53 13.65 9.01
CA LEU A 8 -0.64 12.23 9.35
C LEU A 8 0.59 11.42 8.96
N LEU A 9 1.36 11.88 7.98
CA LEU A 9 2.59 11.20 7.53
C LEU A 9 3.85 11.81 8.14
N SER A 10 3.70 12.77 9.07
CA SER A 10 4.83 13.31 9.81
C SER A 10 5.51 12.25 10.67
N GLU A 11 6.81 12.42 10.91
CA GLU A 11 7.55 11.53 11.81
C GLU A 11 6.92 11.49 13.21
N ALA A 12 6.44 12.63 13.71
CA ALA A 12 5.76 12.73 14.99
C ALA A 12 4.47 11.90 15.04
N ALA A 13 3.65 11.93 13.98
CA ALA A 13 2.43 11.12 13.89
C ALA A 13 2.76 9.61 13.83
N LEU A 14 3.78 9.25 13.05
CA LEU A 14 4.23 7.85 12.96
C LEU A 14 4.77 7.33 14.30
N GLN A 15 5.62 8.10 14.98
CA GLN A 15 6.13 7.75 16.30
C GLN A 15 4.99 7.61 17.33
N ALA A 16 4.02 8.52 17.32
CA ALA A 16 2.86 8.44 18.21
C ALA A 16 2.01 7.19 17.95
N ALA A 17 1.81 6.81 16.67
CA ALA A 17 1.08 5.61 16.31
C ALA A 17 1.82 4.33 16.75
N VAL A 18 3.14 4.26 16.56
CA VAL A 18 3.96 3.12 17.02
C VAL A 18 3.94 3.03 18.56
N ALA A 19 4.03 4.15 19.26
CA ALA A 19 3.95 4.17 20.73
C ALA A 19 2.59 3.67 21.24
N ALA A 20 1.49 4.07 20.60
CA ALA A 20 0.15 3.59 20.94
C ALA A 20 -0.01 2.08 20.68
N LEU A 21 0.59 1.56 19.58
CA LEU A 21 0.63 0.13 19.30
C LEU A 21 1.46 -0.62 20.35
N ALA A 22 2.61 -0.09 20.75
CA ALA A 22 3.43 -0.67 21.80
C ALA A 22 2.69 -0.71 23.16
N GLU A 23 2.00 0.36 23.53
CA GLU A 23 1.18 0.43 24.75
C GLU A 23 0.07 -0.63 24.73
N ARG A 24 -0.66 -0.76 23.61
CA ARG A 24 -1.69 -1.78 23.45
C ARG A 24 -1.14 -3.20 23.58
N ASN A 25 0.10 -3.43 23.12
CA ASN A 25 0.76 -4.72 23.13
C ASN A 25 1.71 -4.93 24.32
N GLN A 26 1.62 -4.10 25.36
CA GLN A 26 2.51 -4.16 26.53
C GLN A 26 2.61 -5.56 27.16
N HIS A 27 1.52 -6.33 27.13
CA HIS A 27 1.48 -7.67 27.70
C HIS A 27 2.34 -8.64 26.88
N HIS A 28 2.29 -8.57 25.56
CA HIS A 28 3.12 -9.37 24.67
C HIS A 28 4.60 -8.96 24.74
N LEU A 29 4.88 -7.67 24.91
CA LEU A 29 6.25 -7.17 25.07
C LEU A 29 6.96 -7.69 26.33
N ALA A 30 6.20 -8.00 27.38
CA ALA A 30 6.75 -8.53 28.63
C ALA A 30 7.41 -9.89 28.44
N ASP A 31 6.90 -10.68 27.50
CA ASP A 31 7.38 -12.04 27.20
C ASP A 31 8.43 -12.09 26.09
N MET A 32 8.65 -10.97 25.37
CA MET A 32 9.61 -10.86 24.27
C MET A 32 11.03 -10.54 24.74
N ASN A 33 12.02 -11.14 24.07
CA ASN A 33 13.42 -10.75 24.20
C ASN A 33 13.73 -9.48 23.39
N GLU A 34 14.94 -8.92 23.54
CA GLU A 34 15.30 -7.64 22.91
C GLU A 34 15.25 -7.65 21.37
N VAL A 35 15.62 -8.78 20.75
CA VAL A 35 15.56 -8.94 19.28
C VAL A 35 14.10 -8.96 18.83
N GLU A 36 13.27 -9.78 19.48
CA GLU A 36 11.83 -9.88 19.19
C GLU A 36 11.11 -8.52 19.40
N ARG A 37 11.52 -7.73 20.39
CA ARG A 37 10.99 -6.39 20.61
C ARG A 37 11.38 -5.42 19.48
N SER A 38 12.63 -5.46 19.03
CA SER A 38 13.08 -4.65 17.90
C SER A 38 12.29 -4.98 16.63
N ASP A 39 12.09 -6.28 16.37
CA ASP A 39 11.32 -6.76 15.21
C ASP A 39 9.85 -6.35 15.31
N ALA A 40 9.24 -6.47 16.49
CA ALA A 40 7.86 -6.03 16.75
C ALA A 40 7.68 -4.53 16.50
N VAL A 41 8.63 -3.69 16.94
CA VAL A 41 8.61 -2.24 16.68
C VAL A 41 8.72 -1.93 15.19
N GLY A 42 9.57 -2.66 14.46
CA GLY A 42 9.67 -2.56 13.00
C GLY A 42 8.33 -2.86 12.32
N HIS A 43 7.72 -3.98 12.69
CA HIS A 43 6.42 -4.38 12.14
C HIS A 43 5.30 -3.37 12.47
N TRP A 44 5.26 -2.84 13.69
CA TRP A 44 4.28 -1.81 14.05
C TRP A 44 4.48 -0.51 13.27
N ARG A 45 5.72 -0.17 12.92
CA ARG A 45 6.00 0.99 12.07
C ARG A 45 5.43 0.83 10.67
N GLU A 46 5.57 -0.35 10.08
CA GLU A 46 4.99 -0.69 8.77
C GLU A 46 3.46 -0.63 8.79
N LEU A 47 2.84 -1.23 9.82
CA LEU A 47 1.40 -1.17 10.02
C LEU A 47 0.90 0.27 10.19
N ALA A 48 1.59 1.06 11.02
CA ALA A 48 1.25 2.46 11.26
C ALA A 48 1.35 3.29 9.96
N MET A 49 2.41 3.11 9.18
CA MET A 49 2.58 3.79 7.89
C MET A 49 1.45 3.46 6.92
N THR A 50 1.06 2.18 6.85
CA THR A 50 -0.03 1.70 5.99
C THR A 50 -1.36 2.36 6.37
N VAL A 51 -1.70 2.34 7.67
CA VAL A 51 -2.95 2.92 8.18
C VAL A 51 -2.98 4.44 8.02
N LEU A 52 -1.89 5.15 8.34
CA LEU A 52 -1.81 6.60 8.23
C LEU A 52 -1.87 7.07 6.78
N THR A 53 -1.28 6.32 5.85
CA THR A 53 -1.40 6.59 4.40
C THR A 53 -2.83 6.43 3.92
N ALA A 54 -3.52 5.37 4.35
CA ALA A 54 -4.93 5.19 4.05
C ALA A 54 -5.79 6.32 4.65
N ALA A 55 -5.52 6.72 5.90
CA ALA A 55 -6.22 7.80 6.58
C ALA A 55 -5.99 9.16 5.91
N ARG A 56 -4.76 9.49 5.51
CA ARG A 56 -4.45 10.69 4.71
C ARG A 56 -5.25 10.70 3.43
N THR A 57 -5.30 9.58 2.73
CA THR A 57 -6.02 9.46 1.45
C THR A 57 -7.52 9.71 1.64
N ALA A 58 -8.11 9.15 2.69
CA ALA A 58 -9.51 9.40 3.03
C ALA A 58 -9.76 10.86 3.48
N ALA A 59 -8.82 11.45 4.22
CA ALA A 59 -8.92 12.80 4.76
C ALA A 59 -8.67 13.91 3.73
N ALA A 60 -7.91 13.62 2.68
CA ALA A 60 -7.75 14.53 1.53
C ALA A 60 -9.09 14.76 0.79
N GLY A 61 -10.05 13.84 0.94
CA GLY A 61 -11.37 13.91 0.31
C GLY A 61 -11.32 13.79 -1.22
N PRO A 62 -12.45 13.52 -1.88
CA PRO A 62 -12.57 13.82 -3.30
C PRO A 62 -12.57 15.34 -3.45
N ASP A 63 -11.73 15.87 -4.34
CA ASP A 63 -11.70 17.30 -4.64
C ASP A 63 -13.13 17.77 -4.98
N VAL A 64 -13.71 18.63 -4.13
CA VAL A 64 -15.07 19.17 -4.32
C VAL A 64 -14.98 20.27 -5.37
N GLY A 65 -14.78 19.84 -6.61
CA GLY A 65 -14.43 20.70 -7.73
C GLY A 65 -14.50 20.00 -9.10
N GLY A 66 -15.46 19.10 -9.30
CA GLY A 66 -15.95 18.78 -10.66
C GLY A 66 -15.02 18.02 -11.62
N SER A 67 -14.01 17.29 -11.15
CA SER A 67 -13.28 16.34 -11.98
C SER A 67 -13.05 15.05 -11.20
N GLU A 68 -13.63 13.96 -11.70
CA GLU A 68 -13.26 12.55 -11.52
C GLU A 68 -12.54 12.19 -10.22
N THR A 69 -13.22 11.49 -9.31
CA THR A 69 -12.59 10.78 -8.20
C THR A 69 -11.41 9.97 -8.71
N GLY A 70 -10.19 10.45 -8.48
CA GLY A 70 -8.97 9.80 -8.96
C GLY A 70 -8.89 8.37 -8.41
N GLY A 71 -8.69 7.40 -9.29
CA GLY A 71 -8.54 6.02 -8.85
C GLY A 71 -7.16 5.75 -8.27
N ARG A 72 -7.07 4.66 -7.52
CA ARG A 72 -5.89 4.10 -6.88
C ARG A 72 -5.66 2.70 -7.42
N ALA A 73 -4.40 2.39 -7.63
CA ALA A 73 -3.90 1.03 -7.76
C ALA A 73 -2.82 0.80 -6.69
N ALA A 74 -2.86 -0.34 -6.02
CA ALA A 74 -1.79 -0.79 -5.14
C ALA A 74 -1.30 -2.15 -5.63
N ILE A 75 -0.02 -2.22 -5.96
CA ILE A 75 0.69 -3.43 -6.37
C ILE A 75 1.63 -3.80 -5.21
N VAL A 76 1.51 -5.03 -4.71
CA VAL A 76 2.38 -5.59 -3.68
C VAL A 76 3.17 -6.73 -4.32
N LEU A 77 4.49 -6.65 -4.18
CA LEU A 77 5.45 -7.65 -4.62
C LEU A 77 5.95 -8.37 -3.37
N GLU A 78 5.69 -9.67 -3.28
CA GLU A 78 6.10 -10.52 -2.17
C GLU A 78 7.09 -11.57 -2.65
N ASP A 79 8.20 -11.73 -1.91
CA ASP A 79 9.19 -12.78 -2.16
C ASP A 79 8.59 -14.14 -1.79
N ALA A 80 8.39 -14.99 -2.81
CA ALA A 80 7.81 -16.32 -2.64
C ALA A 80 8.88 -17.41 -2.38
N GLY A 81 10.16 -17.02 -2.39
CA GLY A 81 11.31 -17.92 -2.29
C GLY A 81 11.75 -18.48 -3.64
N GLY A 82 13.06 -18.68 -3.80
CA GLY A 82 13.66 -19.04 -5.08
C GLY A 82 13.80 -17.83 -6.00
N ASP A 83 13.53 -18.01 -7.30
CA ASP A 83 13.49 -16.94 -8.30
C ASP A 83 12.04 -16.49 -8.59
N GLU A 84 11.08 -16.80 -7.71
CA GLU A 84 9.64 -16.51 -7.90
C GLU A 84 9.19 -15.28 -7.07
N ILE A 85 8.39 -14.41 -7.68
CA ILE A 85 7.76 -13.25 -7.01
C ILE A 85 6.24 -13.39 -7.10
N THR A 86 5.55 -13.28 -5.96
CA THR A 86 4.09 -13.20 -5.94
C THR A 86 3.64 -11.74 -6.09
N VAL A 87 2.72 -11.49 -7.02
CA VAL A 87 2.20 -10.15 -7.31
C VAL A 87 0.73 -10.03 -6.92
N HIS A 88 0.41 -9.08 -6.04
CA HIS A 88 -0.97 -8.75 -5.67
C HIS A 88 -1.34 -7.35 -6.15
N ALA A 89 -2.38 -7.24 -6.97
CA ALA A 89 -2.92 -5.96 -7.44
C ALA A 89 -4.30 -5.69 -6.85
N SER A 90 -4.52 -4.46 -6.36
CA SER A 90 -5.81 -3.99 -5.87
C SER A 90 -6.14 -2.61 -6.41
N PHE A 91 -7.39 -2.40 -6.79
CA PHE A 91 -7.86 -1.18 -7.43
C PHE A 91 -9.02 -0.56 -6.67
N TYR A 92 -9.02 0.77 -6.55
CA TYR A 92 -10.16 1.53 -6.00
C TYR A 92 -10.40 2.81 -6.81
N PRO A 93 -11.62 3.07 -7.34
CA PRO A 93 -12.77 2.17 -7.31
C PRO A 93 -12.47 0.84 -8.03
N GLN A 94 -13.30 -0.17 -7.79
CA GLN A 94 -13.17 -1.45 -8.49
C GLN A 94 -13.28 -1.21 -9.99
N LEU A 95 -12.47 -1.93 -10.76
CA LEU A 95 -12.51 -1.90 -12.21
C LEU A 95 -13.91 -2.31 -12.69
N GLU A 96 -14.48 -1.51 -13.58
CA GLU A 96 -15.81 -1.77 -14.15
C GLU A 96 -15.65 -2.45 -15.52
N ASP A 97 -16.20 -3.66 -15.65
CA ASP A 97 -16.26 -4.39 -16.92
C ASP A 97 -17.32 -3.74 -17.81
N LEU A 98 -16.88 -3.22 -18.95
CA LEU A 98 -17.74 -2.59 -19.96
C LEU A 98 -18.33 -3.61 -20.95
N GLY A 99 -17.94 -4.87 -20.84
CA GLY A 99 -18.28 -5.95 -21.75
C GLY A 99 -17.29 -6.06 -22.93
N GLY A 100 -17.25 -7.23 -23.56
CA GLY A 100 -16.37 -7.47 -24.71
C GLY A 100 -14.88 -7.56 -24.37
N GLY A 101 -14.52 -7.65 -23.08
CA GLY A 101 -13.14 -7.66 -22.59
C GLY A 101 -12.56 -6.28 -22.31
N GLU A 102 -13.36 -5.22 -22.44
CA GLU A 102 -12.94 -3.85 -22.15
C GLU A 102 -13.26 -3.47 -20.70
N VAL A 103 -12.36 -2.70 -20.07
CA VAL A 103 -12.47 -2.31 -18.67
C VAL A 103 -12.37 -0.79 -18.57
N ALA A 104 -13.29 -0.17 -17.83
CA ALA A 104 -13.15 1.23 -17.45
C ALA A 104 -12.12 1.36 -16.33
N ALA A 105 -11.05 2.08 -16.60
CA ALA A 105 -9.98 2.35 -15.65
C ALA A 105 -9.70 3.85 -15.59
N THR A 106 -9.45 4.35 -14.39
CA THR A 106 -8.88 5.70 -14.21
C THR A 106 -7.41 5.71 -14.67
N PRO A 107 -6.79 6.88 -14.93
CA PRO A 107 -5.41 6.94 -15.41
C PRO A 107 -4.40 6.17 -14.52
N ALA A 108 -4.50 6.30 -13.20
CA ALA A 108 -3.62 5.58 -12.27
C ALA A 108 -3.79 4.06 -12.33
N GLN A 109 -5.00 3.58 -12.63
CA GLN A 109 -5.29 2.16 -12.75
C GLN A 109 -4.83 1.60 -14.09
N ALA A 110 -5.00 2.36 -15.18
CA ALA A 110 -4.47 2.02 -16.49
C ALA A 110 -2.95 1.87 -16.46
N THR A 111 -2.23 2.85 -15.87
CA THR A 111 -0.77 2.74 -15.71
C THR A 111 -0.35 1.52 -14.89
N ALA A 112 -1.10 1.18 -13.83
CA ALA A 112 -0.80 -0.01 -13.04
C ALA A 112 -1.03 -1.32 -13.81
N LEU A 113 -2.06 -1.38 -14.67
CA LEU A 113 -2.28 -2.52 -15.57
C LEU A 113 -1.13 -2.66 -16.58
N GLU A 114 -0.69 -1.56 -17.20
CA GLU A 114 0.46 -1.56 -18.11
C GLU A 114 1.76 -2.06 -17.44
N LEU A 115 1.98 -1.70 -16.16
CA LEU A 115 3.13 -2.17 -15.40
C LEU A 115 3.05 -3.68 -15.11
N LEU A 116 1.86 -4.19 -14.77
CA LEU A 116 1.64 -5.62 -14.54
C LEU A 116 1.83 -6.44 -15.83
N GLU A 117 1.41 -5.89 -16.98
CA GLU A 117 1.64 -6.52 -18.29
C GLU A 117 3.13 -6.56 -18.65
N GLN A 118 3.88 -5.49 -18.37
CA GLN A 118 5.33 -5.47 -18.59
C GLN A 118 6.04 -6.51 -17.73
N LEU A 119 5.71 -6.58 -16.43
CA LEU A 119 6.27 -7.58 -15.51
C LEU A 119 5.97 -9.02 -15.95
N ALA A 120 4.78 -9.26 -16.51
CA ALA A 120 4.42 -10.57 -17.03
C ALA A 120 5.09 -10.90 -18.38
N GLY A 121 5.48 -9.89 -19.17
CA GLY A 121 6.10 -10.05 -20.49
C GLY A 121 7.63 -10.15 -20.48
N GLU A 122 8.30 -9.74 -19.40
CA GLU A 122 9.76 -9.82 -19.27
C GLU A 122 10.29 -11.26 -19.15
N ASP A 123 9.43 -12.23 -18.80
CA ASP A 123 9.77 -13.67 -18.72
C ASP A 123 9.80 -14.41 -20.08
N GLU A 124 9.33 -13.79 -21.18
CA GLU A 124 9.32 -14.41 -22.53
C GLU A 124 10.58 -14.12 -23.37
N SER A 125 11.62 -13.54 -22.75
CA SER A 125 12.90 -13.25 -23.43
C SER A 125 13.93 -14.37 -23.20
N ASP A 126 13.65 -15.58 -23.69
CA ASP A 126 14.67 -16.63 -23.85
C ASP A 126 15.25 -16.56 -25.28
N PRO A 127 16.46 -16.00 -25.49
CA PRO A 127 17.17 -16.22 -26.74
C PRO A 127 17.70 -17.66 -26.75
N GLU A 128 16.95 -18.56 -27.39
CA GLU A 128 17.50 -19.83 -27.88
C GLU A 128 18.69 -19.52 -28.82
N ASP A 129 19.90 -19.89 -28.42
CA ASP A 129 21.08 -20.09 -29.29
C ASP A 129 21.72 -21.45 -28.99
#